data_AF-A0A3P7QRY3-F1
#
_entry.id   AF-A0A3P7QRY3-F1
#
_cell.length_a   1.000
_cell.length_b   1.000
_cell.length_c   1.000
_cell.angle_alpha   90.00
_cell.angle_beta   90.00
_cell.angle_gamma   90.00
#
_symmetry.space_group_name_H-M   'P 1'
#
loop_
_entity.id
_entity.type
_entity.pdbx_description
1 polymer ?
#
loop_
_entity_poly.entity_id
_entity_poly.type
_entity_poly.pdbx_seq_one_letter_code
_entity_poly.pdbx_strand_id
1 'polypeptide(L)' 'MQDTEPFSEELLEAMKRLWADSGVQQCFARSNEYQLNDSAK' A
#
# COMPACT_ATOMS: atom_id res chain seq x y z
N MET A 1 -14.59 10.35 -17.42
CA MET A 1 -13.62 9.48 -16.72
C MET A 1 -12.71 10.42 -15.97
N GLN A 2 -12.96 10.63 -14.68
CA GLN A 2 -12.27 11.62 -13.86
C GLN A 2 -11.25 10.95 -12.90
N ASP A 3 -11.09 9.63 -13.03
CA ASP A 3 -10.32 8.75 -12.14
C ASP A 3 -9.04 8.23 -12.83
N THR A 4 -8.44 9.02 -13.71
CA THR A 4 -7.17 8.68 -14.40
C THR A 4 -6.10 9.74 -14.20
N GLU A 5 -6.27 10.65 -13.25
CA GLU A 5 -5.17 11.50 -12.83
C GLU A 5 -4.15 10.61 -12.08
N PRO A 6 -2.90 10.53 -12.57
CA PRO A 6 -1.87 9.76 -11.88
C PRO A 6 -1.65 10.38 -10.50
N PHE A 7 -1.45 9.52 -9.49
CA PHE A 7 -1.02 9.99 -8.18
C PHE A 7 0.22 10.87 -8.33
N SER A 8 0.31 11.92 -7.52
CA SER A 8 1.52 12.75 -7.51
C SER A 8 2.74 11.88 -7.20
N GLU A 9 3.89 12.25 -7.77
CA GLU A 9 5.13 11.52 -7.56
C GLU A 9 5.51 11.44 -6.08
N GLU A 10 5.27 12.52 -5.33
CA GLU A 10 5.47 12.56 -3.88
C GLU A 10 4.62 11.52 -3.14
N LEU A 11 3.34 11.39 -3.52
CA LEU A 11 2.44 10.42 -2.90
C LEU A 11 2.86 8.98 -3.23
N LEU A 12 3.24 8.71 -4.47
CA LEU A 12 3.75 7.41 -4.88
C LEU A 12 5.00 7.02 -4.10
N GLU A 13 5.95 7.94 -3.95
CA GLU A 13 7.17 7.70 -3.19
C GLU A 13 6.89 7.52 -1.69
N ALA A 14 5.95 8.28 -1.13
CA ALA A 14 5.51 8.11 0.25
C ALA A 14 4.87 6.72 0.48
N MET A 15 4.01 6.27 -0.45
CA MET A 15 3.38 4.95 -0.38
C MET A 15 4.41 3.82 -0.46
N LYS A 16 5.38 3.92 -1.38
CA LYS A 16 6.47 2.93 -1.49
C LYS A 16 7.33 2.86 -0.23
N ARG A 17 7.69 4.02 0.34
CA ARG A 17 8.46 4.09 1.59
C ARG A 17 7.71 3.48 2.75
N LEU A 18 6.41 3.78 2.86
CA LEU A 18 5.55 3.20 3.89
C LEU A 18 5.42 1.68 3.70
N TRP A 19 5.27 1.20 2.47
CA TRP A 19 5.19 -0.24 2.20
C TRP A 19 6.48 -0.99 2.54
N ALA A 20 7.64 -0.37 2.29
CA ALA A 20 8.94 -0.93 2.62
C ALA A 20 9.24 -0.94 4.13
N ASP A 21 8.41 -0.28 4.96
CA ASP A 21 8.58 -0.28 6.41
C ASP A 21 8.36 -1.67 7.01
N SER A 22 9.25 -2.05 7.91
CA SER A 22 9.21 -3.37 8.54
C SER A 22 8.00 -3.58 9.45
N GLY A 23 7.48 -2.54 10.08
CA GLY A 23 6.25 -2.62 10.88
C GLY A 23 5.03 -2.83 9.99
N VAL A 24 4.97 -2.15 8.85
CA VAL A 24 3.91 -2.36 7.85
C VAL A 24 3.96 -3.77 7.27
N GLN A 25 5.13 -4.29 6.93
CA GLN A 25 5.29 -5.67 6.46
C GLN A 25 4.90 -6.71 7.52
N GLN A 26 5.21 -6.48 8.80
CA GLN A 26 4.77 -7.35 9.90
C GLN A 26 3.25 -7.36 10.09
N CYS A 27 2.61 -6.19 9.98
CA CYS A 27 1.15 -6.09 9.99
C CYS A 27 0.54 -6.79 8.78
N PHE A 28 1.13 -6.63 7.59
CA PHE A 28 0.70 -7.29 6.38
C PHE A 28 0.85 -8.83 6.44
N ALA A 29 1.87 -9.35 7.14
CA ALA A 29 2.01 -10.79 7.38
C ALA A 29 0.85 -11.37 8.22
N ARG A 30 0.14 -10.51 8.96
CA ARG A 30 -1.09 -10.82 9.72
C ARG A 30 -2.34 -10.36 8.99
N SER A 31 -2.27 -10.20 7.67
CA SER A 31 -3.39 -9.74 6.82
C SER A 31 -4.65 -10.59 6.94
N ASN A 32 -4.53 -11.87 7.35
CA ASN A 32 -5.66 -12.76 7.61
C ASN A 32 -6.53 -12.33 8.82
N GLU A 33 -6.05 -11.41 9.65
CA GLU A 33 -6.83 -10.81 10.74
C GLU A 33 -7.72 -9.65 10.25
N TYR A 34 -7.55 -9.21 9.00
CA TYR A 34 -8.23 -8.07 8.40
C TYR A 34 -8.83 -8.45 7.04
N GLN A 35 -9.68 -7.57 6.49
CA GLN A 35 -10.18 -7.72 5.13
C GLN A 35 -9.20 -7.07 4.16
N LEU A 36 -8.23 -7.86 3.69
CA LEU A 36 -7.24 -7.42 2.72
C LEU A 36 -7.41 -8.16 1.39
N ASN A 37 -7.22 -7.45 0.28
CA ASN A 37 -7.33 -8.04 -1.05
C ASN A 37 -6.09 -8.87 -1.39
N ASP A 38 -6.27 -9.98 -2.10
CA ASP A 38 -5.17 -10.85 -2.56
C ASP A 38 -4.20 -10.14 -3.52
N SER A 39 -4.65 -9.05 -4.15
CA SER A 39 -3.84 -8.22 -5.05
C SER A 39 -2.86 -7.30 -4.32
N ALA A 40 -2.95 -7.18 -2.99
CA ALA A 40 -2.05 -6.36 -2.20
C ALA A 40 -0.72 -7.11 -1.96
N LYS A 41 0.21 -7.05 -2.92
CA LYS A 41 1.59 -7.57 -2.81
C LYS A 41 2.60 -6.54 -3.27
#